data_AF-A0A964YN37-F1
#
_entry.id   AF-A0A964YN37-F1
#
_cell.length_a   1.000
_cell.length_b   1.000
_cell.length_c   1.000
_cell.angle_alpha   90.00
_cell.angle_beta   90.00
_cell.angle_gamma   90.00
#
_symmetry.space_group_name_H-M   'P 1'
#
loop_
_entity.id
_entity.type
_entity.pdbx_description
1 polymer ?
#
loop_
_entity_poly.entity_id
_entity_poly.type
_entity_poly.pdbx_seq_one_letter_code
_entity_poly.pdbx_strand_id
1 'polypeptide(L)'
;MLERSFVALPILLFGWALFVGSTTGNIGLIVLALGQATVTPLATWILHTIGGFFGDWGLANFTVPASSTCSILPGGFTQPGERMFAIPSYWLAQIYFFFGFLISNANYVLNMPSAPNAEAEKVERRKSQAQLVQVMAWVFLILFVAVRVVVMQCETIPGVILGGIVFWWIGNGWYQLAKECSARDSDIFGIVQGILPPAASDPPPMACVYTK
;
A
#
# COMPACT_ATOMS: atom_id res chain seq x y z
N MET A 1 8.34 -4.81 -23.49
CA MET A 1 9.06 -4.63 -22.20
C MET A 1 8.18 -3.98 -21.14
N LEU A 2 7.47 -2.88 -21.45
CA LEU A 2 6.63 -2.13 -20.51
C LEU A 2 5.62 -3.00 -19.74
N GLU A 3 4.93 -3.93 -20.42
CA GLU A 3 3.93 -4.81 -19.80
C GLU A 3 4.52 -5.71 -18.71
N ARG A 4 5.72 -6.25 -18.93
CA ARG A 4 6.39 -7.10 -17.93
C ARG A 4 6.75 -6.31 -16.68
N SER A 5 7.20 -5.07 -16.85
CA SER A 5 7.49 -4.17 -15.72
C SER A 5 6.23 -3.83 -14.94
N PHE A 6 5.10 -3.64 -15.62
CA PHE A 6 3.82 -3.36 -14.97
C PHE A 6 3.27 -4.56 -14.20
N VAL A 7 3.40 -5.78 -14.74
CA VAL A 7 3.05 -7.02 -14.03
C VAL A 7 3.91 -7.18 -12.78
N ALA A 8 5.19 -6.82 -12.85
CA ALA A 8 6.11 -6.89 -11.71
C ALA A 8 5.93 -5.74 -10.69
N LEU A 9 5.09 -4.74 -10.97
CA LEU A 9 4.94 -3.54 -10.14
C LEU A 9 4.70 -3.85 -8.64
N PRO A 10 3.79 -4.76 -8.24
CA PRO A 10 3.62 -5.10 -6.82
C PRO A 10 4.89 -5.59 -6.14
N ILE A 11 5.69 -6.40 -6.84
CA ILE A 11 6.96 -6.92 -6.34
C ILE A 11 7.99 -5.79 -6.22
N LEU A 12 8.01 -4.88 -7.21
CA LEU A 12 8.86 -3.70 -7.18
C LEU A 12 8.50 -2.76 -6.02
N LEU A 13 7.21 -2.53 -5.77
CA LEU A 13 6.73 -1.70 -4.65
C LEU A 13 7.08 -2.33 -3.30
N PHE A 14 6.88 -3.64 -3.15
CA PHE A 14 7.31 -4.39 -1.98
C PHE A 14 8.82 -4.28 -1.75
N GLY A 15 9.63 -4.56 -2.78
CA GLY A 15 11.08 -4.51 -2.71
C GLY A 15 11.59 -3.12 -2.40
N TRP A 16 10.99 -2.09 -3.02
CA TRP A 16 11.28 -0.69 -2.74
C TRP A 16 10.95 -0.32 -1.29
N ALA A 17 9.75 -0.67 -0.80
CA ALA A 17 9.34 -0.35 0.57
C ALA A 17 10.26 -1.03 1.60
N LEU A 18 10.62 -2.30 1.38
CA LEU A 18 11.55 -3.02 2.25
C LEU A 18 12.95 -2.41 2.22
N PHE A 19 13.47 -2.12 1.02
CA PHE A 19 14.79 -1.54 0.84
C PHE A 19 14.88 -0.16 1.50
N VAL A 20 13.97 0.76 1.17
CA VAL A 20 13.95 2.12 1.74
C VAL A 20 13.68 2.06 3.24
N GLY A 21 12.72 1.24 3.69
CA GLY A 21 12.42 1.06 5.11
C GLY A 21 13.62 0.58 5.91
N SER A 22 14.34 -0.43 5.42
CA SER A 22 15.52 -0.98 6.09
C SER A 22 16.70 -0.01 6.12
N THR A 23 16.95 0.72 5.03
CA THR A 23 18.08 1.66 4.90
C THR A 23 17.86 2.98 5.65
N THR A 24 16.60 3.41 5.79
CA THR A 24 16.26 4.66 6.52
C THR A 24 15.81 4.41 7.97
N GLY A 25 15.65 3.15 8.37
CA GLY A 25 15.05 2.80 9.67
C GLY A 25 13.56 3.18 9.78
N ASN A 26 12.88 3.41 8.65
CA ASN A 26 11.47 3.77 8.64
C ASN A 26 10.59 2.53 8.88
N ILE A 27 10.17 2.35 10.13
CA ILE A 27 9.33 1.23 10.59
C ILE A 27 8.02 1.14 9.77
N GLY A 28 7.43 2.27 9.36
CA GLY A 28 6.20 2.29 8.58
C GLY A 28 6.35 1.61 7.22
N LEU A 29 7.47 1.84 6.53
CA LEU A 29 7.80 1.18 5.27
C LEU A 29 8.10 -0.32 5.44
N ILE A 30 8.75 -0.70 6.55
CA ILE A 30 9.00 -2.11 6.88
C ILE A 30 7.68 -2.84 7.14
N VAL A 31 6.78 -2.24 7.93
CA VAL A 31 5.47 -2.81 8.23
C VAL A 31 4.60 -2.89 6.97
N LEU A 32 4.65 -1.88 6.09
CA LEU A 32 4.01 -1.93 4.77
C LEU A 32 4.51 -3.13 3.96
N ALA A 33 5.83 -3.31 3.86
CA ALA A 33 6.44 -4.42 3.13
C ALA A 33 6.04 -5.78 3.73
N LEU A 34 6.02 -5.92 5.06
CA LEU A 34 5.57 -7.13 5.74
C LEU A 34 4.10 -7.44 5.45
N GLY A 35 3.25 -6.42 5.46
CA GLY A 35 1.83 -6.55 5.10
C GLY A 35 1.64 -7.05 3.66
N GLN A 36 2.40 -6.49 2.71
CA GLN A 36 2.39 -6.97 1.33
C GLN A 36 2.91 -8.41 1.21
N ALA A 37 3.95 -8.78 1.94
CA ALA A 37 4.56 -10.10 1.85
C ALA A 37 3.71 -11.22 2.50
N THR A 38 2.88 -10.89 3.49
CA THR A 38 2.18 -11.89 4.31
C THR A 38 0.67 -11.74 4.25
N VAL A 39 0.15 -10.59 4.69
CA VAL A 39 -1.29 -10.34 4.86
C VAL A 39 -2.01 -10.39 3.52
N THR A 40 -1.48 -9.72 2.50
CA THR A 40 -2.12 -9.68 1.17
C THR A 40 -2.23 -11.07 0.52
N PRO A 41 -1.16 -11.88 0.40
CA PRO A 41 -1.26 -13.25 -0.09
C PRO A 41 -2.24 -14.10 0.71
N LEU A 42 -2.18 -14.05 2.04
CA LEU A 42 -3.04 -14.84 2.90
C LEU A 42 -4.51 -14.47 2.69
N ALA A 43 -4.84 -13.18 2.70
CA ALA A 43 -6.20 -12.71 2.46
C ALA A 43 -6.71 -13.06 1.05
N THR A 44 -5.84 -12.97 0.04
CA THR A 44 -6.18 -13.37 -1.34
C THR A 44 -6.48 -14.87 -1.41
N TRP A 45 -5.65 -15.70 -0.78
CA TRP A 45 -5.86 -17.15 -0.71
C TRP A 45 -7.16 -17.52 0.01
N ILE A 46 -7.48 -16.83 1.12
CA ILE A 46 -8.76 -17.01 1.83
C ILE A 46 -9.93 -16.66 0.92
N LEU A 47 -9.88 -15.51 0.23
CA LEU A 47 -10.95 -15.10 -0.70
C LEU A 47 -11.13 -16.09 -1.86
N HIS A 48 -10.04 -16.61 -2.42
CA HIS A 48 -10.09 -17.61 -3.49
C HIS A 48 -10.68 -18.93 -2.99
N THR A 49 -10.33 -19.35 -1.77
CA THR A 49 -10.87 -20.55 -1.13
C THR A 49 -12.37 -20.42 -0.86
N ILE A 50 -12.80 -19.27 -0.32
CA ILE A 50 -14.22 -18.96 -0.10
C ILE A 50 -14.96 -18.90 -1.44
N GLY A 51 -14.39 -18.24 -2.45
CA GLY A 51 -14.96 -18.16 -3.79
C GLY A 51 -15.20 -19.54 -4.39
N GLY A 52 -14.21 -20.43 -4.32
CA GLY A 52 -14.32 -21.82 -4.79
C GLY A 52 -15.43 -22.63 -4.12
N PHE A 53 -15.77 -22.33 -2.87
CA PHE A 53 -16.87 -23.00 -2.16
C PHE A 53 -18.26 -22.68 -2.76
N PHE A 54 -18.45 -21.49 -3.33
CA PHE A 54 -19.72 -21.10 -3.95
C PHE A 54 -19.94 -21.67 -5.37
N GLY A 55 -18.95 -22.40 -5.91
CA GLY A 55 -19.03 -23.10 -7.19
C GLY A 55 -19.25 -22.18 -8.40
N ASP A 56 -19.54 -22.78 -9.55
CA ASP A 56 -19.63 -22.06 -10.84
C ASP A 56 -20.74 -21.00 -10.89
N TRP A 57 -21.79 -21.14 -10.06
CA TRP A 57 -22.98 -20.30 -10.08
C TRP A 57 -22.70 -18.85 -9.64
N GLY A 58 -21.72 -18.65 -8.74
CA GLY A 58 -21.32 -17.32 -8.26
C GLY A 58 -20.16 -16.69 -9.05
N LEU A 59 -19.39 -17.50 -9.80
CA LEU A 59 -18.06 -17.12 -10.26
C LEU A 59 -17.96 -16.82 -11.76
N ALA A 60 -19.03 -17.05 -12.55
CA ALA A 60 -19.02 -16.80 -14.00
C ALA A 60 -18.59 -15.36 -14.35
N ASN A 61 -19.01 -14.38 -13.54
CA ASN A 61 -18.68 -12.95 -13.70
C ASN A 61 -17.26 -12.56 -13.23
N PHE A 62 -16.49 -13.52 -12.74
CA PHE A 62 -15.12 -13.33 -12.23
C PHE A 62 -14.07 -14.09 -13.04
N THR A 63 -14.45 -14.55 -14.23
CA THR A 63 -13.54 -15.28 -15.11
C THR A 63 -12.96 -14.38 -16.19
N VAL A 64 -11.63 -14.38 -16.30
CA VAL A 64 -10.88 -13.68 -17.36
C VAL A 64 -10.13 -14.69 -18.22
N PRO A 65 -9.87 -14.40 -19.51
CA PRO A 65 -9.05 -15.27 -20.34
C PRO A 65 -7.65 -15.41 -19.74
N ALA A 66 -7.15 -16.63 -19.59
CA ALA A 66 -5.80 -16.86 -19.11
C ALA A 66 -4.79 -16.28 -20.10
N SER A 67 -4.00 -15.31 -19.64
CA SER A 67 -2.91 -14.71 -20.40
C SER A 67 -1.67 -14.62 -19.52
N SER A 68 -0.50 -14.77 -20.13
CA SER A 68 0.79 -14.54 -19.47
C SER A 68 0.95 -13.11 -18.93
N THR A 69 0.14 -12.16 -19.41
CA THR A 69 0.12 -10.77 -18.91
C THR A 69 -0.73 -10.61 -17.64
N CYS A 70 -1.59 -11.58 -17.33
CA CYS A 70 -2.49 -11.51 -16.17
C CYS A 70 -1.93 -12.22 -14.93
N SER A 71 -1.02 -13.18 -15.11
CA SER A 71 -0.32 -13.86 -14.02
C SER A 71 0.97 -13.11 -13.63
N ILE A 72 1.20 -12.94 -12.33
CA ILE A 72 2.48 -12.44 -11.80
C ILE A 72 3.60 -13.47 -11.93
N LEU A 73 3.26 -14.76 -11.86
CA LEU A 73 4.20 -15.85 -12.06
C LEU A 73 4.16 -16.29 -13.54
N PRO A 74 5.27 -16.13 -14.30
CA PRO A 74 5.32 -16.53 -15.69
C PRO A 74 5.33 -18.06 -15.82
N GLY A 75 4.25 -18.62 -16.40
CA GLY A 75 4.24 -19.93 -17.05
C GLY A 75 4.24 -21.16 -16.14
N GLY A 76 3.22 -22.01 -16.30
CA GLY A 76 3.26 -23.41 -15.84
C GLY A 76 1.90 -24.07 -15.65
N PHE A 77 0.89 -23.33 -15.19
CA PHE A 77 -0.33 -23.94 -14.63
C PHE A 77 -1.62 -23.73 -15.41
N THR A 78 -1.64 -22.87 -16.43
CA THR A 78 -2.85 -22.57 -17.21
C THR A 78 -2.61 -22.82 -18.68
N GLN A 79 -3.44 -23.63 -19.31
CA GLN A 79 -3.36 -23.87 -20.76
C GLN A 79 -3.89 -22.63 -21.51
N PRO A 80 -3.30 -22.26 -22.66
CA PRO A 80 -3.84 -21.20 -23.50
C PRO A 80 -5.31 -21.47 -23.85
N GLY A 81 -6.20 -20.52 -23.57
CA GLY A 81 -7.64 -20.64 -23.82
C GLY A 81 -8.48 -21.06 -22.63
N GLU A 82 -7.87 -21.46 -21.51
CA GLU A 82 -8.61 -21.66 -20.26
C GLU A 82 -9.00 -20.31 -19.64
N ARG A 83 -10.14 -20.29 -18.94
CA ARG A 83 -10.55 -19.12 -18.15
C ARG A 83 -10.00 -19.27 -16.74
N MET A 84 -9.40 -18.22 -16.22
CA MET A 84 -8.90 -18.19 -14.84
C MET A 84 -9.82 -17.32 -13.96
N PHE A 85 -9.98 -17.73 -12.70
CA PHE A 85 -10.71 -16.93 -11.70
C PHE A 85 -9.86 -15.75 -11.23
N ALA A 86 -10.46 -14.56 -11.21
CA ALA A 86 -9.84 -13.31 -10.78
C ALA A 86 -10.67 -12.67 -9.64
N ILE A 87 -10.56 -13.19 -8.41
CA ILE A 87 -11.40 -12.77 -7.27
C ILE A 87 -10.60 -12.33 -6.03
N PRO A 88 -10.27 -11.04 -5.92
CA PRO A 88 -9.54 -10.29 -6.96
C PRO A 88 -8.23 -11.00 -7.35
N SER A 89 -7.54 -10.55 -8.40
CA SER A 89 -6.19 -11.05 -8.64
C SER A 89 -5.22 -10.63 -7.53
N TYR A 90 -4.15 -11.41 -7.34
CA TYR A 90 -3.09 -11.06 -6.40
C TYR A 90 -2.44 -9.70 -6.73
N TRP A 91 -2.34 -9.36 -8.02
CA TRP A 91 -1.81 -8.06 -8.46
C TRP A 91 -2.67 -6.92 -7.91
N LEU A 92 -3.99 -7.03 -8.10
CA LEU A 92 -4.95 -6.01 -7.71
C LEU A 92 -5.05 -5.89 -6.18
N ALA A 93 -5.03 -7.02 -5.47
CA ALA A 93 -4.99 -7.08 -4.02
C ALA A 93 -3.79 -6.29 -3.45
N GLN A 94 -2.61 -6.49 -4.02
CA GLN A 94 -1.39 -5.77 -3.59
C GLN A 94 -1.46 -4.28 -3.84
N ILE A 95 -1.98 -3.86 -4.99
CA ILE A 95 -2.13 -2.44 -5.32
C ILE A 95 -3.12 -1.77 -4.36
N TYR A 96 -4.29 -2.36 -4.14
CA TYR A 96 -5.26 -1.79 -3.20
C TYR A 96 -4.75 -1.76 -1.76
N PHE A 97 -4.08 -2.81 -1.30
CA PHE A 97 -3.45 -2.83 0.01
C PHE A 97 -2.42 -1.70 0.16
N PHE A 98 -1.51 -1.59 -0.81
CA PHE A 98 -0.45 -0.59 -0.80
C PHE A 98 -1.00 0.84 -0.75
N PHE A 99 -1.90 1.19 -1.67
CA PHE A 99 -2.49 2.52 -1.72
C PHE A 99 -3.44 2.78 -0.54
N GLY A 100 -4.19 1.77 -0.09
CA GLY A 100 -5.01 1.88 1.13
C GLY A 100 -4.17 2.21 2.35
N PHE A 101 -2.99 1.59 2.50
CA PHE A 101 -2.04 1.91 3.57
C PHE A 101 -1.47 3.34 3.44
N LEU A 102 -0.98 3.73 2.25
CA LEU A 102 -0.42 5.07 2.03
C LEU A 102 -1.45 6.19 2.24
N ILE A 103 -2.68 6.01 1.75
CA ILE A 103 -3.74 7.01 1.86
C ILE A 103 -4.22 7.11 3.32
N SER A 104 -4.26 6.00 4.05
CA SER A 104 -4.56 6.01 5.49
C SER A 104 -3.47 6.74 6.28
N ASN A 105 -2.20 6.55 5.92
CA ASN A 105 -1.08 7.31 6.49
C ASN A 105 -1.19 8.81 6.20
N ALA A 106 -1.40 9.21 4.94
CA ALA A 106 -1.53 10.61 4.55
C ALA A 106 -2.74 11.28 5.25
N ASN A 107 -3.88 10.59 5.33
CA ASN A 107 -5.05 11.05 6.08
C ASN A 107 -4.75 11.27 7.56
N TYR A 108 -3.99 10.38 8.19
CA TYR A 108 -3.61 10.55 9.59
C TYR A 108 -2.72 11.78 9.78
N VAL A 109 -1.71 11.97 8.93
CA VAL A 109 -0.81 13.15 8.99
C VAL A 109 -1.58 14.45 8.76
N LEU A 110 -2.51 14.47 7.81
CA LEU A 110 -3.36 15.64 7.51
C LEU A 110 -4.23 16.04 8.70
N ASN A 111 -4.80 15.05 9.40
CA ASN A 111 -5.71 15.25 10.54
C ASN A 111 -5.00 15.29 11.90
N MET A 112 -3.68 15.16 11.94
CA MET A 112 -2.91 15.22 13.18
C MET A 112 -3.07 16.61 13.83
N PRO A 113 -3.38 16.71 15.13
CA PRO A 113 -3.42 18.02 15.80
C PRO A 113 -2.04 18.70 15.76
N SER A 114 -2.04 20.03 15.74
CA SER A 114 -0.80 20.80 15.91
C SER A 114 -0.35 20.75 17.37
N ALA A 115 0.96 20.66 17.60
CA ALA A 115 1.52 20.82 18.94
C ALA A 115 1.21 22.23 19.49
N PRO A 116 1.06 22.39 20.81
CA PRO A 116 0.93 23.72 21.42
C PRO A 116 2.17 24.55 21.06
N ASN A 117 1.96 25.81 20.65
CA ASN A 117 3.00 26.75 20.21
C ASN A 117 3.75 26.36 18.92
N ALA A 118 3.22 25.45 18.10
CA ALA A 118 3.77 25.18 16.78
C ALA A 118 3.64 26.41 15.87
N GLU A 119 4.71 26.75 15.14
CA GLU A 119 4.68 27.79 14.11
C GLU A 119 3.64 27.45 13.04
N ALA A 120 2.75 28.40 12.73
CA ALA A 120 1.65 28.19 11.78
C ALA A 120 2.15 27.76 10.39
N GLU A 121 3.27 28.31 9.94
CA GLU A 121 3.89 27.97 8.65
C GLU A 121 4.30 26.50 8.57
N LYS A 122 4.91 25.94 9.62
CA LYS A 122 5.31 24.52 9.65
C LYS A 122 4.09 23.60 9.64
N VAL A 123 3.01 23.98 10.32
CA VAL A 123 1.75 23.23 10.33
C VAL A 123 1.09 23.25 8.95
N GLU A 124 1.08 24.40 8.27
CA GLU A 124 0.55 24.53 6.91
C GLU A 124 1.36 23.70 5.92
N ARG A 125 2.70 23.76 6.00
CA ARG A 125 3.61 22.94 5.18
C ARG A 125 3.36 21.44 5.35
N ARG A 126 3.12 20.97 6.59
CA ARG A 126 2.74 19.57 6.86
C ARG A 126 1.49 19.17 6.09
N LYS A 127 0.45 20.00 6.20
CA LYS A 127 -0.87 19.71 5.63
C LYS A 127 -0.82 19.71 4.11
N SER A 128 -0.11 20.68 3.51
CA SER A 128 0.05 20.74 2.05
C SER A 128 0.85 19.56 1.50
N GLN A 129 1.93 19.14 2.19
CA GLN A 129 2.69 17.95 1.80
C GLN A 129 1.86 16.66 1.93
N ALA A 130 1.13 16.49 3.04
CA ALA A 130 0.26 15.32 3.24
C ALA A 130 -0.87 15.27 2.20
N GLN A 131 -1.48 16.41 1.90
CA GLN A 131 -2.51 16.53 0.87
C GLN A 131 -1.98 16.22 -0.53
N LEU A 132 -0.78 16.71 -0.88
CA LEU A 132 -0.15 16.40 -2.16
C LEU A 132 0.09 14.90 -2.31
N VAL A 133 0.66 14.26 -1.29
CA VAL A 133 0.89 12.81 -1.27
C VAL A 133 -0.42 12.03 -1.44
N GLN A 134 -1.47 12.43 -0.73
CA GLN A 134 -2.78 11.80 -0.83
C GLN A 134 -3.37 11.91 -2.25
N VAL A 135 -3.31 13.09 -2.86
CA VAL A 135 -3.79 13.31 -4.23
C VAL A 135 -3.00 12.47 -5.22
N MET A 136 -1.67 12.46 -5.12
CA MET A 136 -0.81 11.65 -6.00
C MET A 136 -1.09 10.16 -5.85
N ALA A 137 -1.30 9.68 -4.63
CA ALA A 137 -1.64 8.28 -4.36
C ALA A 137 -2.96 7.88 -5.05
N TRP A 138 -4.00 8.72 -4.99
CA TRP A 138 -5.26 8.48 -5.69
C TRP A 138 -5.09 8.47 -7.21
N VAL A 139 -4.35 9.43 -7.76
CA VAL A 139 -4.10 9.51 -9.21
C VAL A 139 -3.41 8.25 -9.72
N PHE A 140 -2.34 7.80 -9.06
CA PHE A 140 -1.63 6.59 -9.45
C PHE A 140 -2.45 5.32 -9.24
N LEU A 141 -3.24 5.22 -8.17
CA LEU A 141 -4.16 4.10 -7.97
C LEU A 141 -5.15 3.98 -9.12
N ILE A 142 -5.84 5.08 -9.47
CA ILE A 142 -6.81 5.12 -10.56
C ILE A 142 -6.14 4.75 -11.89
N LEU A 143 -4.96 5.34 -12.16
CA LEU A 143 -4.20 5.05 -13.37
C LEU A 143 -3.82 3.57 -13.47
N PHE A 144 -3.27 2.99 -12.41
CA PHE A 144 -2.84 1.58 -12.42
C PHE A 144 -4.02 0.62 -12.53
N VAL A 145 -5.13 0.89 -11.84
CA VAL A 145 -6.35 0.09 -11.99
C VAL A 145 -6.91 0.23 -13.42
N ALA A 146 -6.94 1.45 -13.98
CA ALA A 146 -7.41 1.67 -15.34
C ALA A 146 -6.55 0.93 -16.38
N VAL A 147 -5.22 0.97 -16.27
CA VAL A 147 -4.32 0.20 -17.14
C VAL A 147 -4.60 -1.30 -17.02
N ARG A 148 -4.74 -1.80 -15.79
CA ARG A 148 -5.00 -3.23 -15.54
C ARG A 148 -6.33 -3.71 -16.13
N VAL A 149 -7.38 -2.90 -16.02
CA VAL A 149 -8.73 -3.24 -16.47
C VAL A 149 -8.92 -3.00 -17.97
N VAL A 150 -8.55 -1.81 -18.46
CA VAL A 150 -8.87 -1.37 -19.83
C VAL A 150 -7.84 -1.88 -20.84
N VAL A 151 -6.55 -1.80 -20.50
CA VAL A 151 -5.47 -2.15 -21.44
C VAL A 151 -5.16 -3.65 -21.38
N MET A 152 -5.06 -4.22 -20.18
CA MET A 152 -4.66 -5.62 -20.01
C MET A 152 -5.84 -6.60 -19.96
N GLN A 153 -7.06 -6.12 -19.68
CA GLN A 153 -8.27 -6.95 -19.53
C GLN A 153 -8.11 -8.11 -18.54
N CYS A 154 -7.28 -7.91 -17.51
CA CYS A 154 -6.93 -8.95 -16.55
C CYS A 154 -7.82 -9.01 -15.31
N GLU A 155 -8.79 -8.10 -15.19
CA GLU A 155 -9.69 -8.01 -14.04
C GLU A 155 -11.12 -7.79 -14.53
N THR A 156 -12.08 -8.32 -13.78
CA THR A 156 -13.50 -8.00 -13.98
C THR A 156 -13.91 -6.84 -13.09
N ILE A 157 -14.92 -6.05 -13.50
CA ILE A 157 -15.43 -4.93 -12.69
C ILE A 157 -15.85 -5.39 -11.27
N PRO A 158 -16.58 -6.51 -11.09
CA PRO A 158 -16.89 -7.03 -9.76
C PRO A 158 -15.64 -7.38 -8.95
N GLY A 159 -14.60 -7.94 -9.58
CA GLY A 159 -13.31 -8.23 -8.94
C GLY A 159 -12.59 -6.96 -8.47
N VAL A 160 -12.63 -5.91 -9.30
CA VAL A 160 -12.09 -4.58 -8.96
C VAL A 160 -12.80 -3.98 -7.75
N ILE A 161 -14.13 -3.99 -7.74
CA ILE A 161 -14.93 -3.43 -6.63
C ILE A 161 -14.70 -4.25 -5.34
N LEU A 162 -14.78 -5.58 -5.42
CA LEU A 162 -14.58 -6.45 -4.26
C LEU A 162 -13.16 -6.31 -3.70
N GLY A 163 -12.15 -6.35 -4.57
CA GLY A 163 -10.75 -6.17 -4.19
C GLY A 163 -10.51 -4.79 -3.59
N GLY A 164 -11.11 -3.76 -4.19
CA GLY A 164 -11.08 -2.39 -3.70
C GLY A 164 -11.63 -2.29 -2.28
N ILE A 165 -12.82 -2.83 -2.02
CA ILE A 165 -13.40 -2.81 -0.67
C ILE A 165 -12.49 -3.60 0.29
N VAL A 166 -12.24 -4.88 0.02
CA VAL A 166 -11.57 -5.76 1.00
C VAL A 166 -10.14 -5.31 1.29
N PHE A 167 -9.31 -5.11 0.26
CA PHE A 167 -7.89 -4.82 0.46
C PHE A 167 -7.63 -3.37 0.87
N TRP A 168 -8.53 -2.44 0.56
CA TRP A 168 -8.47 -1.10 1.14
C TRP A 168 -8.67 -1.13 2.64
N TRP A 169 -9.70 -1.84 3.11
CA TRP A 169 -9.98 -1.98 4.54
C TRP A 169 -8.85 -2.71 5.26
N ILE A 170 -8.29 -3.76 4.67
CA ILE A 170 -7.12 -4.45 5.22
C ILE A 170 -5.90 -3.52 5.27
N GLY A 171 -5.63 -2.75 4.20
CA GLY A 171 -4.53 -1.79 4.16
C GLY A 171 -4.67 -0.69 5.23
N ASN A 172 -5.88 -0.15 5.41
CA ASN A 172 -6.18 0.81 6.47
C ASN A 172 -6.02 0.18 7.86
N GLY A 173 -6.59 -1.01 8.10
CA GLY A 173 -6.46 -1.72 9.37
C GLY A 173 -5.01 -2.03 9.71
N TRP A 174 -4.22 -2.45 8.72
CA TRP A 174 -2.79 -2.69 8.88
C TRP A 174 -2.02 -1.41 9.23
N TYR A 175 -2.41 -0.27 8.66
CA TYR A 175 -1.87 1.03 9.05
C TYR A 175 -2.22 1.41 10.50
N GLN A 176 -3.45 1.17 10.95
CA GLN A 176 -3.82 1.42 12.35
C GLN A 176 -3.00 0.56 13.30
N LEU A 177 -2.80 -0.72 12.97
CA LEU A 177 -1.94 -1.62 13.74
C LEU A 177 -0.50 -1.09 13.79
N ALA A 178 0.06 -0.66 12.65
CA ALA A 178 1.39 -0.07 12.59
C ALA A 178 1.50 1.13 13.55
N LYS A 179 0.52 2.03 13.50
CA LYS A 179 0.45 3.21 14.36
C LYS A 179 0.44 2.85 15.85
N GLU A 180 -0.25 1.78 16.25
CA GLU A 180 -0.28 1.31 17.65
C GLU A 180 1.05 0.69 18.09
N CYS A 181 1.78 0.01 17.19
CA CYS A 181 3.08 -0.60 17.46
C CYS A 181 4.26 0.40 17.43
N SER A 182 4.06 1.64 17.88
CA SER A 182 5.07 2.72 17.88
C SER A 182 5.56 3.18 16.50
N ALA A 183 4.87 2.81 15.42
CA ALA A 183 5.04 3.46 14.12
C ALA A 183 4.30 4.83 14.06
N ARG A 184 3.90 5.37 15.23
CA ARG A 184 3.19 6.66 15.36
C ARG A 184 4.00 7.83 14.81
N ASP A 185 5.33 7.74 14.89
CA ASP A 185 6.29 8.71 14.33
C ASP A 185 6.84 8.27 12.97
N SER A 186 6.49 7.06 12.50
CA SER A 186 6.86 6.59 11.17
C SER A 186 5.88 7.14 10.15
N ASP A 187 5.96 8.45 9.96
CA ASP A 187 5.52 9.04 8.73
C ASP A 187 6.27 8.36 7.57
N ILE A 188 5.54 7.67 6.71
CA ILE A 188 6.11 6.95 5.55
C ILE A 188 6.87 7.93 4.66
N PHE A 189 6.39 9.16 4.59
CA PHE A 189 6.91 10.23 3.75
C PHE A 189 7.85 11.16 4.52
N GLY A 190 8.08 10.92 5.81
CA GLY A 190 8.96 11.75 6.65
C GLY A 190 8.47 13.18 6.86
N ILE A 191 7.20 13.50 6.56
CA ILE A 191 6.63 14.85 6.66
C ILE A 191 6.66 15.33 8.12
N VAL A 192 6.29 14.48 9.09
CA VAL A 192 6.25 14.80 10.53
C VAL A 192 7.64 15.05 11.12
N GLN A 193 8.67 14.33 10.66
CA GLN A 193 10.04 14.49 11.16
C GLN A 193 10.64 15.86 10.84
N GLY A 194 10.17 16.52 9.78
CA GLY A 194 10.59 17.87 9.41
C GLY A 194 9.96 19.01 10.25
N ILE A 195 9.16 18.69 11.28
CA ILE A 195 8.32 19.65 12.00
C ILE A 195 8.50 19.54 13.53
N LEU A 196 9.64 19.06 13.98
CA LEU A 196 9.96 19.04 15.41
C LEU A 196 9.81 20.47 16.00
N PRO A 197 9.16 20.63 17.17
CA PRO A 197 9.01 21.92 17.81
C PRO A 197 10.38 22.56 18.05
N PRO A 198 10.50 23.90 18.08
CA PRO A 198 11.77 24.60 18.28
C PRO A 198 12.58 24.07 19.49
N ALA A 199 11.90 23.67 20.56
CA ALA A 199 12.49 23.07 21.76
C ALA A 199 13.17 21.71 21.53
N ALA A 200 12.86 21.00 20.44
CA ALA A 200 13.54 19.78 20.01
C ALA A 200 14.68 20.07 19.00
N SER A 201 14.78 21.30 18.49
CA SER A 201 15.94 21.80 17.74
C SER A 201 16.93 22.55 18.63
N ASP A 202 16.60 22.80 19.89
CA ASP A 202 17.62 23.17 20.88
C ASP A 202 18.67 22.05 20.92
N PRO A 203 19.96 22.40 20.90
CA PRO A 203 21.01 21.38 20.90
C PRO A 203 20.75 20.45 22.09
N PRO A 204 20.64 19.12 21.87
CA PRO A 204 20.55 18.19 22.99
C PRO A 204 21.74 18.50 23.90
N PRO A 205 21.59 18.47 25.24
CA PRO A 205 22.71 18.77 26.13
C PRO A 205 23.89 17.87 25.77
N MET A 206 24.83 18.43 25.01
CA MET A 206 26.02 17.73 24.54
C MET A 206 27.03 17.79 25.68
N ALA A 207 26.84 16.93 26.68
CA ALA A 207 27.92 16.28 27.41
C ALA A 207 27.36 15.50 28.61
N CYS A 208 27.54 14.17 28.59
CA CYS A 208 27.94 13.52 29.83
C CYS A 208 29.41 13.87 30.06
N VAL A 209 29.68 14.97 30.76
CA VAL A 209 31.03 15.21 31.28
C VAL A 209 31.23 14.20 32.40
N TYR A 210 32.07 13.20 32.18
CA TYR A 210 32.61 12.40 33.28
C TYR A 210 33.52 13.32 34.10
N THR A 211 33.01 13.88 35.19
CA THR A 211 33.85 14.45 36.24
C THR A 211 34.49 13.30 37.00
N LYS A 212 35.82 13.20 36.94
CA LYS A 212 36.62 12.33 37.81
C LYS A 212 36.59 12.82 39.26
#